data_AF-A0A7V4FZ27-F1
#
_entry.id   AF-A0A7V4FZ27-F1
#
_cell.length_a   1.000
_cell.length_b   1.000
_cell.length_c   1.000
_cell.angle_alpha   90.00
_cell.angle_beta   90.00
_cell.angle_gamma   90.00
#
_symmetry.space_group_name_H-M   'P 1'
#
loop_
_entity.id
_entity.type
_entity.pdbx_description
1 polymer ?
#
loop_
_entity_poly.entity_id
_entity_poly.type
_entity_poly.pdbx_seq_one_letter_code
_entity_poly.pdbx_strand_id
1 'polypeptide(L)'
;LSRIQRIAEEMKCALEDFKIAEAAQLVYHFIWNEICDWYIELAKVRLQDPAKAAERWKIQGCLVTALEAAMRFLHPFMPFLTEELWQKLPKPDGAPQSIMITLYPIPDSRYLDDASETSMALVQKVITTIRMLRTEKNVPSIQRPRVILNVTDDYKKTILEGYRSLVVEQAKLGDLVVRRTGEASKEVYVSGLAGDVEVVLILQSPADVGAERTGQGPRVSGQETVQPSVSGARSCSGSGQGPLPSDRAGNGLAEIGTGDQAAGMTMAQLSA
;
A
#
# COMPACT_ATOMS: atom_id res chain seq x y z
N LEU A 1 2.33 3.39 15.86
CA LEU A 1 3.06 3.80 17.09
C LEU A 1 4.52 3.36 17.01
N SER A 2 4.82 2.07 16.84
CA SER A 2 6.20 1.59 16.64
C SER A 2 6.95 2.33 15.52
N ARG A 3 6.33 2.44 14.33
CA ARG A 3 6.89 3.21 13.20
C ARG A 3 7.24 4.67 13.52
N ILE A 4 6.49 5.35 14.40
CA ILE A 4 6.81 6.72 14.85
C ILE A 4 8.15 6.75 15.58
N GLN A 5 8.45 5.70 16.38
CA GLN A 5 9.71 5.62 17.11
C GLN A 5 10.88 5.33 16.17
N ARG A 6 10.67 4.47 15.16
CA ARG A 6 11.66 4.17 14.12
C ARG A 6 12.04 5.43 13.34
N ILE A 7 11.05 6.17 12.83
CA ILE A 7 11.34 7.43 12.14
C ILE A 7 11.91 8.50 13.08
N ALA A 8 11.49 8.56 14.35
CA ALA A 8 12.08 9.52 15.29
C ALA A 8 13.60 9.32 15.44
N GLU A 9 14.07 8.07 15.48
CA GLU A 9 15.50 7.76 15.55
C GLU A 9 16.20 8.10 14.23
N GLU A 10 15.64 7.69 13.09
CA GLU A 10 16.19 7.99 11.76
C GLU A 10 16.29 9.50 11.50
N MET A 11 15.26 10.26 11.85
CA MET A 11 15.23 11.73 11.76
C MET A 11 16.27 12.37 12.66
N LYS A 12 16.39 11.88 13.91
CA LYS A 12 17.38 12.38 14.86
C LYS A 12 18.80 12.21 14.28
N CYS A 13 19.15 11.00 13.85
CA CYS A 13 20.48 10.74 13.26
C CYS A 13 20.73 11.61 12.02
N ALA A 14 19.76 11.70 11.10
CA ALA A 14 19.92 12.51 9.89
C ALA A 14 20.11 14.00 10.20
N LEU A 15 19.38 14.54 11.18
CA LEU A 15 19.50 15.94 11.59
C LEU A 15 20.80 16.22 12.36
N GLU A 16 21.24 15.31 13.23
CA GLU A 16 22.52 15.41 13.95
C GLU A 16 23.72 15.36 12.99
N ASP A 17 23.61 14.58 11.90
CA ASP A 17 24.62 14.50 10.83
C ASP A 17 24.51 15.63 9.78
N PHE A 18 23.62 16.61 9.98
CA PHE A 18 23.33 17.69 9.02
C PHE A 18 22.86 17.21 7.63
N LYS A 19 22.31 15.99 7.53
CA LYS A 19 21.74 15.41 6.30
C LYS A 19 20.30 15.85 6.10
N ILE A 20 20.10 17.16 5.92
CA ILE A 20 18.78 17.80 5.85
C ILE A 20 17.90 17.24 4.71
N ALA A 21 18.51 16.93 3.55
CA ALA A 21 17.78 16.35 2.41
C ALA A 21 17.26 14.93 2.71
N GLU A 22 18.05 14.12 3.43
CA GLU A 22 17.65 12.77 3.85
C GLU A 22 16.51 12.85 4.86
N ALA A 23 16.64 13.71 5.87
CA ALA A 23 15.58 13.96 6.86
C ALA A 23 14.25 14.40 6.19
N ALA A 24 14.32 15.29 5.19
CA ALA A 24 13.14 15.70 4.42
C ALA A 24 12.48 14.52 3.67
N GLN A 25 13.28 13.61 3.09
CA GLN A 25 12.75 12.42 2.41
C GLN A 25 12.15 11.42 3.41
N LEU A 26 12.77 11.21 4.56
CA LEU A 26 12.27 10.31 5.61
C LEU A 26 10.86 10.74 6.06
N VAL A 27 10.68 12.02 6.42
CA VAL A 27 9.36 12.51 6.85
C VAL A 27 8.34 12.49 5.71
N TYR A 28 8.77 12.76 4.46
CA TYR A 28 7.90 12.64 3.29
C TYR A 28 7.37 11.20 3.11
N HIS A 29 8.27 10.21 3.13
CA HIS A 29 7.91 8.80 3.00
C HIS A 29 7.00 8.34 4.14
N PHE A 30 7.26 8.77 5.37
CA PHE A 30 6.40 8.42 6.50
C PHE A 30 4.99 8.99 6.39
N ILE A 31 4.86 10.27 6.04
CA ILE A 31 3.54 10.90 5.87
C ILE A 31 2.79 10.24 4.71
N TRP A 32 3.43 10.13 3.54
CA TRP A 32 2.74 9.69 2.34
C TRP A 32 2.54 8.17 2.32
N ASN A 33 3.62 7.41 2.46
CA ASN A 33 3.60 5.96 2.27
C ASN A 33 3.18 5.19 3.51
N GLU A 34 3.40 5.69 4.73
CA GLU A 34 2.97 4.97 5.94
C GLU A 34 1.64 5.47 6.48
N ILE A 35 1.47 6.79 6.65
CA ILE A 35 0.24 7.36 7.22
C ILE A 35 -0.89 7.37 6.18
N CYS A 36 -0.69 8.04 5.03
CA CYS A 36 -1.77 8.26 4.07
C CYS A 36 -2.15 6.97 3.31
N ASP A 37 -1.19 6.29 2.69
CA ASP A 37 -1.46 5.11 1.86
C ASP A 37 -1.98 3.91 2.67
N TRP A 38 -1.49 3.74 3.91
CA TRP A 38 -1.85 2.60 4.76
C TRP A 38 -2.66 3.02 5.97
N TYR A 39 -2.09 3.75 6.93
CA TYR A 39 -2.71 3.88 8.24
C TYR A 39 -4.11 4.50 8.21
N ILE A 40 -4.32 5.56 7.43
CA ILE A 40 -5.63 6.19 7.25
C ILE A 40 -6.61 5.25 6.54
N GLU A 41 -6.19 4.60 5.45
CA GLU A 41 -7.06 3.65 4.73
C GLU A 41 -7.49 2.48 5.62
N LEU A 42 -6.58 1.96 6.44
CA LEU A 42 -6.89 0.91 7.43
C LEU A 42 -7.83 1.42 8.53
N ALA A 43 -7.64 2.68 8.97
CA ALA A 43 -8.48 3.28 10.00
C ALA A 43 -9.92 3.50 9.53
N LYS A 44 -10.15 3.85 8.26
CA LYS A 44 -11.50 4.12 7.71
C LYS A 44 -12.51 3.01 8.02
N VAL A 45 -12.10 1.75 7.84
CA VAL A 45 -12.95 0.57 8.08
C VAL A 45 -13.53 0.56 9.50
N ARG A 46 -12.70 0.92 10.48
CA ARG A 46 -13.09 0.91 11.90
C ARG A 46 -13.71 2.24 12.35
N LEU A 47 -13.37 3.35 11.69
CA LEU A 47 -13.97 4.66 11.97
C LEU A 47 -15.44 4.72 11.56
N GLN A 48 -15.82 4.00 10.49
CA GLN A 48 -17.17 4.01 9.95
C GLN A 48 -18.16 3.09 10.69
N ASP A 49 -17.70 2.17 11.54
CA ASP A 49 -18.58 1.23 12.25
C ASP A 49 -19.22 1.88 13.50
N PRO A 50 -20.51 2.24 13.50
CA PRO A 50 -21.15 2.92 14.63
C PRO A 50 -21.22 2.04 15.89
N ALA A 51 -21.22 0.71 15.76
CA ALA A 51 -21.35 -0.21 16.88
C ALA A 51 -20.09 -0.31 17.76
N LYS A 52 -18.94 0.19 17.26
CA LYS A 52 -17.63 0.02 17.90
C LYS A 52 -17.03 1.31 18.43
N ALA A 53 -17.79 2.03 19.27
CA ALA A 53 -17.36 3.32 19.83
C ALA A 53 -15.99 3.26 20.54
N ALA A 54 -15.72 2.19 21.31
CA ALA A 54 -14.44 2.03 22.01
C ALA A 54 -13.25 1.79 21.07
N GLU A 55 -13.43 1.02 19.98
CA GLU A 55 -12.38 0.81 18.99
C GLU A 55 -12.12 2.09 18.19
N ARG A 56 -13.19 2.82 17.84
CA ARG A 56 -13.12 4.13 17.18
C ARG A 56 -12.25 5.10 17.97
N TRP A 57 -12.50 5.22 19.28
CA TRP A 57 -11.74 6.09 20.17
C TRP A 57 -10.24 5.75 20.16
N LYS A 58 -9.88 4.47 20.28
CA LYS A 58 -8.49 4.02 20.25
C LYS A 58 -7.78 4.42 18.95
N ILE A 59 -8.46 4.29 17.82
CA ILE A 59 -7.91 4.58 16.49
C ILE A 59 -7.79 6.08 16.26
N GLN A 60 -8.80 6.85 16.68
CA GLN A 60 -8.74 8.32 16.65
C GLN A 60 -7.56 8.82 17.49
N GLY A 61 -7.38 8.28 18.70
CA GLY A 61 -6.22 8.59 19.54
C GLY A 61 -4.91 8.30 18.82
N CYS A 62 -4.75 7.09 18.26
CA CYS A 62 -3.53 6.73 17.53
C CYS A 62 -3.30 7.58 16.27
N LEU A 63 -4.36 7.95 15.52
CA LEU A 63 -4.29 8.84 14.37
C LEU A 63 -3.84 10.25 14.76
N VAL A 64 -4.42 10.80 15.83
CA VAL A 64 -4.03 12.11 16.36
C VAL A 64 -2.57 12.07 16.80
N THR A 65 -2.14 11.02 17.53
CA THR A 65 -0.74 10.86 17.93
C THR A 65 0.21 10.79 16.73
N ALA A 66 -0.15 10.02 15.69
CA ALA A 66 0.69 9.90 14.49
C ALA A 66 0.78 11.22 13.71
N LEU A 67 -0.35 11.90 13.53
CA LEU A 67 -0.42 13.16 12.80
C LEU A 67 0.28 14.30 13.55
N GLU A 68 0.12 14.36 14.87
CA GLU A 68 0.82 15.32 15.73
C GLU A 68 2.33 15.16 15.64
N ALA A 69 2.84 13.92 15.74
CA ALA A 69 4.26 13.62 15.59
C ALA A 69 4.76 13.98 14.18
N ALA A 70 3.98 13.66 13.13
CA ALA A 70 4.31 14.00 11.75
C ALA A 70 4.43 15.53 11.54
N MET A 71 3.55 16.33 12.14
CA MET A 71 3.66 17.79 12.08
C MET A 71 4.95 18.27 12.73
N ARG A 72 5.33 17.71 13.87
CA ARG A 72 6.59 18.07 14.54
C ARG A 72 7.82 17.67 13.73
N PHE A 73 7.82 16.48 13.12
CA PHE A 73 8.91 16.07 12.23
C PHE A 73 9.05 16.99 11.02
N LEU A 74 7.94 17.43 10.45
CA LEU A 74 7.90 18.23 9.23
C LEU A 74 8.15 19.73 9.48
N HIS A 75 7.95 20.22 10.71
CA HIS A 75 8.01 21.64 11.04
C HIS A 75 9.32 22.35 10.64
N PRO A 76 10.52 21.76 10.81
CA PRO A 76 11.77 22.37 10.36
C PRO A 76 11.80 22.71 8.85
N PHE A 77 11.00 22.01 8.04
CA PHE A 77 10.96 22.19 6.58
C PHE A 77 9.76 23.03 6.12
N MET A 78 8.62 22.94 6.81
CA MET A 78 7.36 23.60 6.43
C MET A 78 6.68 24.29 7.62
N PRO A 79 7.27 25.36 8.18
CA PRO A 79 6.87 25.88 9.49
C PRO A 79 5.45 26.46 9.51
N PHE A 80 5.04 27.18 8.47
CA PHE A 80 3.72 27.84 8.45
C PHE A 80 2.55 26.86 8.34
N LEU A 81 2.66 25.88 7.45
CA LEU A 81 1.59 24.90 7.24
C LEU A 81 1.45 23.97 8.45
N THR A 82 2.59 23.48 8.96
CA THR A 82 2.58 22.58 10.12
C THR A 82 2.07 23.27 11.38
N GLU A 83 2.38 24.56 11.59
CA GLU A 83 1.80 25.36 12.67
C GLU A 83 0.27 25.42 12.54
N GLU A 84 -0.25 25.85 11.38
CA GLU A 84 -1.70 25.98 11.18
C GLU A 84 -2.45 24.65 11.42
N LEU A 85 -1.91 23.55 10.90
CA LEU A 85 -2.51 22.22 11.06
C LEU A 85 -2.40 21.72 12.51
N TRP A 86 -1.24 21.87 13.14
CA TRP A 86 -1.01 21.44 14.51
C TRP A 86 -1.90 22.18 15.51
N GLN A 87 -2.19 23.46 15.29
CA GLN A 87 -3.14 24.22 16.10
C GLN A 87 -4.55 23.62 16.07
N LYS A 88 -4.97 23.02 14.96
CA LYS A 88 -6.29 22.38 14.81
C LYS A 88 -6.37 20.96 15.38
N LEU A 89 -5.24 20.34 15.72
CA LEU A 89 -5.24 19.00 16.33
C LEU A 89 -5.69 19.04 17.80
N PRO A 90 -6.42 18.01 18.28
CA PRO A 90 -6.68 17.83 19.70
C PRO A 90 -5.37 17.73 20.47
N LYS A 91 -5.24 18.53 21.53
CA LYS A 91 -4.04 18.62 22.38
C LYS A 91 -4.44 18.49 23.84
N PRO A 92 -3.57 17.92 24.70
CA PRO A 92 -3.80 17.92 26.14
C PRO A 92 -3.75 19.34 26.70
N ASP A 93 -4.42 19.54 27.83
CA ASP A 93 -4.34 20.81 28.56
C ASP A 93 -2.89 21.12 28.94
N GLY A 94 -2.48 22.37 28.73
CA GLY A 94 -1.10 22.82 28.99
C GLY A 94 -0.09 22.50 27.88
N ALA A 95 -0.53 22.01 26.72
CA ALA A 95 0.33 21.94 25.54
C ALA A 95 0.92 23.33 25.18
N PRO A 96 2.15 23.41 24.64
CA PRO A 96 2.75 24.68 24.25
C PRO A 96 1.89 25.46 23.26
N GLN A 97 2.01 26.79 23.24
CA GLN A 97 1.20 27.65 22.38
C GLN A 97 1.54 27.53 20.88
N SER A 98 2.73 27.03 20.54
CA SER A 98 3.19 26.87 19.16
C SER A 98 4.00 25.58 19.04
N ILE A 99 3.90 24.94 17.88
CA ILE A 99 4.69 23.75 17.56
C ILE A 99 6.20 24.05 17.58
N MET A 100 6.59 25.29 17.27
CA MET A 100 8.00 25.74 17.24
C MET A 100 8.69 25.65 18.62
N ILE A 101 7.93 25.82 19.70
CA ILE A 101 8.43 25.75 21.09
C ILE A 101 8.09 24.42 21.77
N THR A 102 7.63 23.43 21.00
CA THR A 102 7.33 22.09 21.49
C THR A 102 8.55 21.18 21.38
N LEU A 103 8.69 20.21 22.29
CA LEU A 103 9.76 19.22 22.21
C LEU A 103 9.68 18.43 20.90
N TYR A 104 10.81 18.32 20.21
CA TYR A 104 10.93 17.45 19.05
C TYR A 104 10.70 15.98 19.47
N PRO A 105 10.09 15.12 18.62
CA PRO A 105 9.80 13.74 19.02
C PRO A 105 11.08 12.98 19.37
N ILE A 106 11.09 12.34 20.53
CA ILE A 106 12.19 11.49 21.01
C ILE A 106 11.70 10.04 20.99
N PRO A 107 12.49 9.10 20.45
CA PRO A 107 12.13 7.68 20.43
C PRO A 107 11.92 7.11 21.83
N ASP A 108 10.84 6.35 21.98
CA ASP A 108 10.48 5.63 23.20
C ASP A 108 10.37 4.14 22.91
N SER A 109 11.34 3.38 23.43
CA SER A 109 11.46 1.95 23.23
C SER A 109 10.24 1.14 23.69
N ARG A 110 9.40 1.69 24.59
CA ARG A 110 8.17 1.04 25.05
C ARG A 110 7.12 0.86 23.95
N TYR A 111 7.21 1.66 22.89
CA TYR A 111 6.29 1.58 21.75
C TYR A 111 6.88 0.80 20.57
N LEU A 112 8.13 0.33 20.66
CA LEU A 112 8.71 -0.54 19.65
C LEU A 112 8.06 -1.92 19.70
N ASP A 113 7.59 -2.39 18.54
CA ASP A 113 6.88 -3.66 18.38
C ASP A 113 7.20 -4.27 17.01
N ASP A 114 8.30 -5.02 16.97
CA ASP A 114 8.79 -5.69 15.76
C ASP A 114 7.83 -6.76 15.25
N ALA A 115 7.06 -7.39 16.14
CA ALA A 115 6.09 -8.40 15.77
C ALA A 115 4.92 -7.77 15.00
N SER A 116 4.41 -6.62 15.48
CA SER A 116 3.38 -5.85 14.76
C SER A 116 3.89 -5.30 13.44
N GLU A 117 5.12 -4.79 13.37
CA GLU A 117 5.72 -4.30 12.12
C GLU A 117 5.85 -5.44 11.10
N THR A 118 6.37 -6.60 11.51
CA THR A 118 6.52 -7.78 10.65
C THR A 118 5.17 -8.29 10.15
N SER A 119 4.18 -8.37 11.05
CA SER A 119 2.83 -8.82 10.72
C SER A 119 2.16 -7.87 9.72
N MET A 120 2.29 -6.56 9.93
CA MET A 120 1.71 -5.56 9.04
C MET A 120 2.41 -5.54 7.69
N ALA A 121 3.75 -5.67 7.65
CA ALA A 121 4.51 -5.75 6.40
C ALA A 121 4.06 -6.94 5.53
N LEU A 122 3.80 -8.10 6.14
CA LEU A 122 3.24 -9.26 5.44
C LEU A 122 1.86 -8.95 4.84
N VAL A 123 0.96 -8.38 5.64
CA VAL A 123 -0.39 -8.02 5.20
C VAL A 123 -0.37 -7.00 4.06
N GLN A 124 0.47 -5.96 4.18
CA GLN A 124 0.66 -4.96 3.14
C GLN A 124 1.16 -5.58 1.84
N LYS A 125 2.16 -6.47 1.93
CA LYS A 125 2.71 -7.17 0.77
C LYS A 125 1.65 -8.02 0.06
N VAL A 126 0.85 -8.77 0.82
CA VAL A 126 -0.27 -9.55 0.28
C VAL A 126 -1.28 -8.65 -0.44
N ILE A 127 -1.72 -7.56 0.20
CA ILE A 127 -2.70 -6.63 -0.40
C ILE A 127 -2.14 -6.02 -1.69
N THR A 128 -0.87 -5.59 -1.69
CA THR A 128 -0.20 -5.03 -2.87
C THR A 128 -0.12 -6.04 -3.99
N THR A 129 0.28 -7.29 -3.71
CA THR A 129 0.32 -8.37 -4.71
C THR A 129 -1.08 -8.64 -5.29
N ILE A 130 -2.12 -8.69 -4.46
CA ILE A 130 -3.50 -8.86 -4.95
C ILE A 130 -3.92 -7.71 -5.86
N ARG A 131 -3.68 -6.46 -5.46
CA ARG A 131 -4.01 -5.27 -6.25
C ARG A 131 -3.26 -5.27 -7.59
N MET A 132 -1.98 -5.65 -7.57
CA MET A 132 -1.16 -5.79 -8.77
C MET A 132 -1.73 -6.84 -9.74
N LEU A 133 -2.04 -8.06 -9.26
CA LEU A 133 -2.60 -9.13 -10.09
C LEU A 133 -3.94 -8.73 -10.72
N ARG A 134 -4.77 -8.00 -9.97
CA ARG A 134 -6.03 -7.46 -10.50
C ARG A 134 -5.79 -6.47 -11.64
N THR A 135 -4.85 -5.55 -11.48
CA THR A 135 -4.50 -4.58 -12.53
C THR A 135 -3.96 -5.29 -13.76
N GLU A 136 -3.05 -6.26 -13.58
CA GLU A 136 -2.46 -7.03 -14.69
C GLU A 136 -3.52 -7.78 -15.50
N LYS A 137 -4.57 -8.29 -14.82
CA LYS A 137 -5.67 -9.02 -15.45
C LYS A 137 -6.90 -8.15 -15.73
N ASN A 138 -6.78 -6.83 -15.62
CA ASN A 138 -7.86 -5.87 -15.86
C ASN A 138 -9.16 -6.19 -15.10
N VAL A 139 -9.06 -6.71 -13.88
CA VAL A 139 -10.21 -7.04 -13.03
C VAL A 139 -10.81 -5.75 -12.46
N PRO A 140 -12.03 -5.35 -12.86
CA PRO A 140 -12.62 -4.09 -12.44
C PRO A 140 -12.80 -4.01 -10.91
N SER A 141 -12.74 -2.80 -10.34
CA SER A 141 -12.83 -2.62 -8.88
C SER A 141 -14.18 -3.02 -8.27
N ILE A 142 -15.23 -3.10 -9.09
CA ILE A 142 -16.57 -3.54 -8.68
C ILE A 142 -16.66 -5.05 -8.53
N GLN A 143 -15.83 -5.79 -9.26
CA GLN A 143 -15.76 -7.24 -9.13
C GLN A 143 -15.03 -7.58 -7.82
N ARG A 144 -15.64 -8.47 -7.03
CA ARG A 144 -15.12 -8.97 -5.76
C ARG A 144 -14.67 -10.43 -5.93
N PRO A 145 -13.47 -10.70 -6.48
CA PRO A 145 -13.02 -12.06 -6.76
C PRO A 145 -12.72 -12.83 -5.48
N ARG A 146 -12.67 -14.15 -5.61
CA ARG A 146 -12.15 -15.05 -4.58
C ARG A 146 -10.63 -15.13 -4.66
N VAL A 147 -9.98 -15.08 -3.51
CA VAL A 147 -8.52 -15.23 -3.40
C VAL A 147 -8.18 -16.35 -2.44
N ILE A 148 -7.17 -17.15 -2.80
CA ILE A 148 -6.58 -18.17 -1.94
C ILE A 148 -5.16 -17.75 -1.61
N LEU A 149 -4.81 -17.73 -0.33
CA LEU A 149 -3.45 -17.52 0.16
C LEU A 149 -2.89 -18.88 0.60
N ASN A 150 -1.91 -19.39 -0.14
CA ASN A 150 -1.16 -20.57 0.25
C ASN A 150 0.05 -20.11 1.07
N VAL A 151 0.11 -20.56 2.32
CA VAL A 151 1.19 -20.22 3.25
C VAL A 151 2.05 -21.44 3.57
N THR A 152 3.32 -21.19 3.83
CA THR A 152 4.35 -22.18 4.15
C THR A 152 4.33 -22.59 5.63
N ASP A 153 3.97 -21.66 6.53
CA ASP A 153 3.98 -21.85 7.98
C ASP A 153 2.67 -21.40 8.66
N ASP A 154 2.41 -21.94 9.85
CA ASP A 154 1.19 -21.63 10.63
C ASP A 154 1.21 -20.23 11.24
N TYR A 155 2.40 -19.65 11.47
CA TYR A 155 2.52 -18.30 12.01
C TYR A 155 1.93 -17.26 11.04
N LYS A 156 2.31 -17.33 9.76
CA LYS A 156 1.71 -16.52 8.69
C LYS A 156 0.23 -16.80 8.49
N LYS A 157 -0.18 -18.06 8.63
CA LYS A 157 -1.62 -18.42 8.60
C LYS A 157 -2.38 -17.64 9.66
N THR A 158 -1.93 -17.69 10.91
CA THR A 158 -2.57 -17.00 12.03
C THR A 158 -2.62 -15.48 11.81
N ILE A 159 -1.54 -14.87 11.31
CA ILE A 159 -1.52 -13.43 10.99
C ILE A 159 -2.57 -13.11 9.94
N LEU A 160 -2.55 -13.80 8.79
CA LEU A 160 -3.44 -13.48 7.67
C LEU A 160 -4.91 -13.78 7.98
N GLU A 161 -5.19 -14.80 8.80
CA GLU A 161 -6.53 -15.04 9.35
C GLU A 161 -6.95 -13.93 10.31
N GLY A 162 -6.06 -13.48 11.21
CA GLY A 162 -6.31 -12.38 12.14
C GLY A 162 -6.61 -11.05 11.44
N TYR A 163 -5.99 -10.81 10.29
CA TYR A 163 -6.22 -9.62 9.45
C TYR A 163 -7.15 -9.87 8.25
N ARG A 164 -7.88 -10.99 8.21
CA ARG A 164 -8.72 -11.40 7.07
C ARG A 164 -9.69 -10.31 6.61
N SER A 165 -10.45 -9.74 7.55
CA SER A 165 -11.43 -8.69 7.26
C SER A 165 -10.78 -7.45 6.63
N LEU A 166 -9.58 -7.09 7.09
CA LEU A 166 -8.82 -5.97 6.57
C LEU A 166 -8.37 -6.24 5.13
N VAL A 167 -7.83 -7.43 4.85
CA VAL A 167 -7.39 -7.82 3.49
C VAL A 167 -8.58 -7.84 2.54
N VAL A 168 -9.72 -8.43 2.94
CA VAL A 168 -10.93 -8.51 2.13
C VAL A 168 -11.43 -7.13 1.72
N GLU A 169 -11.52 -6.18 2.65
CA GLU A 169 -12.01 -4.83 2.33
C GLU A 169 -11.00 -4.02 1.52
N GLN A 170 -9.72 -4.03 1.91
CA GLN A 170 -8.69 -3.25 1.22
C GLN A 170 -8.38 -3.75 -0.19
N ALA A 171 -8.48 -5.05 -0.41
CA ALA A 171 -8.29 -5.65 -1.74
C ALA A 171 -9.62 -5.88 -2.49
N LYS A 172 -10.77 -5.43 -1.94
CA LYS A 172 -12.14 -5.59 -2.47
C LYS A 172 -12.42 -7.02 -2.96
N LEU A 173 -12.38 -7.96 -2.04
CA LEU A 173 -12.55 -9.39 -2.29
C LEU A 173 -13.97 -9.87 -1.95
N GLY A 174 -14.40 -10.95 -2.57
CA GLY A 174 -15.66 -11.63 -2.26
C GLY A 174 -15.46 -12.73 -1.22
N ASP A 175 -14.36 -13.48 -1.36
CA ASP A 175 -13.93 -14.49 -0.39
C ASP A 175 -12.41 -14.52 -0.32
N LEU A 176 -11.89 -14.85 0.87
CA LEU A 176 -10.47 -15.01 1.15
C LEU A 176 -10.26 -16.30 1.93
N VAL A 177 -9.56 -17.27 1.34
CA VAL A 177 -9.22 -18.54 1.98
C VAL A 177 -7.73 -18.57 2.28
N VAL A 178 -7.36 -18.82 3.54
CA VAL A 178 -5.97 -19.03 3.94
C VAL A 178 -5.78 -20.50 4.24
N ARG A 179 -4.82 -21.15 3.58
CA ARG A 179 -4.52 -22.57 3.79
C ARG A 179 -3.03 -22.84 3.72
N ARG A 180 -2.58 -23.90 4.39
CA ARG A 180 -1.27 -24.47 4.09
C ARG A 180 -1.27 -24.99 2.66
N THR A 181 -0.14 -24.86 1.98
CA THR A 181 0.11 -25.33 0.61
C THR A 181 -0.70 -26.59 0.30
N GLY A 182 -1.55 -26.50 -0.72
CA GLY A 182 -2.52 -27.54 -1.06
C GLY A 182 -2.97 -27.46 -2.52
N GLU A 183 -3.58 -28.54 -2.99
CA GLU A 183 -3.81 -28.90 -4.40
C GLU A 183 -4.23 -27.74 -5.32
N ALA A 184 -3.76 -27.83 -6.56
CA ALA A 184 -4.05 -26.89 -7.63
C ALA A 184 -5.56 -26.66 -7.76
N SER A 185 -5.97 -25.39 -7.87
CA SER A 185 -7.37 -25.06 -8.16
C SER A 185 -7.74 -25.59 -9.54
N LYS A 186 -8.94 -26.17 -9.66
CA LYS A 186 -9.52 -26.57 -10.96
C LYS A 186 -10.09 -25.37 -11.72
N GLU A 187 -10.21 -24.22 -11.07
CA GLU A 187 -10.73 -22.97 -11.65
C GLU A 187 -9.63 -22.23 -12.43
N VAL A 188 -10.01 -21.32 -13.34
CA VAL A 188 -9.05 -20.45 -14.01
C VAL A 188 -8.51 -19.45 -13.00
N TYR A 189 -7.20 -19.41 -12.81
CA TYR A 189 -6.56 -18.55 -11.84
C TYR A 189 -5.31 -17.87 -12.39
N VAL A 190 -4.89 -16.82 -11.68
CA VAL A 190 -3.59 -16.18 -11.84
C VAL A 190 -2.94 -16.12 -10.48
N SER A 191 -1.66 -16.44 -10.39
CA SER A 191 -0.91 -16.42 -9.14
C SER A 191 0.24 -15.42 -9.15
N GLY A 192 0.64 -15.01 -7.95
CA GLY A 192 1.81 -14.19 -7.70
C GLY A 192 2.35 -14.45 -6.30
N LEU A 193 3.56 -13.97 -6.01
CA LEU A 193 4.22 -14.19 -4.73
C LEU A 193 4.27 -12.90 -3.90
N ALA A 194 3.85 -13.01 -2.65
CA ALA A 194 4.00 -11.99 -1.61
C ALA A 194 5.07 -12.45 -0.61
N GLY A 195 6.34 -12.46 -1.03
CA GLY A 195 7.39 -13.16 -0.29
C GLY A 195 7.29 -14.65 -0.56
N ASP A 196 7.04 -15.44 0.48
CA ASP A 196 6.81 -16.89 0.37
C ASP A 196 5.33 -17.28 0.49
N VAL A 197 4.42 -16.29 0.57
CA VAL A 197 2.99 -16.51 0.46
C VAL A 197 2.59 -16.45 -1.01
N GLU A 198 2.04 -17.55 -1.52
CA GLU A 198 1.47 -17.58 -2.85
C GLU A 198 0.04 -17.05 -2.81
N VAL A 199 -0.21 -16.02 -3.62
CA VAL A 199 -1.49 -15.36 -3.81
C VAL A 199 -2.11 -15.90 -5.08
N VAL A 200 -3.24 -16.59 -4.96
CA VAL A 200 -3.98 -17.16 -6.09
C VAL A 200 -5.30 -16.40 -6.26
N LEU A 201 -5.40 -15.62 -7.34
CA LEU A 201 -6.60 -14.89 -7.74
C LEU A 201 -7.44 -15.78 -8.65
N ILE A 202 -8.64 -16.14 -8.21
CA ILE A 202 -9.59 -16.88 -9.04
C ILE A 202 -10.29 -15.90 -9.98
N LEU A 203 -10.22 -16.17 -11.28
CA LEU A 203 -10.93 -15.42 -12.30
C LEU A 203 -12.30 -16.07 -12.52
N GLN A 204 -13.38 -15.31 -12.29
CA GLN A 204 -14.70 -15.77 -12.68
C GLN A 204 -14.77 -15.87 -14.21
N SER A 205 -15.30 -16.99 -14.71
CA SER A 205 -15.61 -17.12 -16.12
C SER A 205 -16.67 -16.07 -16.51
N PRO A 206 -16.61 -15.45 -17.70
CA PRO A 206 -17.62 -14.50 -18.18
C PRO A 206 -19.07 -15.01 -18.11
N ALA A 207 -19.28 -16.34 -18.03
CA ALA A 207 -20.59 -16.97 -17.92
C ALA A 207 -21.30 -16.71 -16.57
N ASP A 208 -20.58 -16.34 -15.51
CA ASP A 208 -21.15 -16.22 -14.15
C ASP A 208 -21.66 -14.79 -13.84
N VAL A 209 -21.29 -13.81 -14.67
CA VAL A 209 -21.75 -12.41 -14.55
C VAL A 209 -23.18 -12.21 -15.11
N GLY A 210 -23.70 -13.19 -15.85
CA GLY A 210 -25.04 -13.15 -16.46
C GLY A 210 -26.18 -13.62 -15.56
N ALA A 211 -25.91 -14.33 -14.47
CA ALA A 211 -26.94 -15.00 -13.66
C ALA A 211 -27.60 -14.09 -12.60
N GLU A 212 -26.98 -12.96 -12.22
CA GLU A 212 -27.55 -12.02 -11.23
C GLU A 212 -28.45 -10.92 -11.83
N ARG A 213 -28.71 -10.94 -13.14
CA ARG A 213 -29.62 -9.97 -13.80
C ARG A 213 -31.00 -10.52 -14.16
N THR A 214 -31.39 -11.69 -13.67
CA THR A 214 -32.73 -12.25 -13.92
C THR A 214 -33.65 -12.02 -12.72
N GLY A 215 -34.01 -10.74 -12.51
CA GLY A 215 -34.81 -10.31 -11.35
C GLY A 215 -35.66 -9.07 -11.59
N GLN A 216 -36.09 -8.78 -12.83
CA GLN A 216 -37.22 -7.88 -13.06
C GLN A 216 -38.03 -8.35 -14.26
N GLY A 217 -39.26 -8.79 -13.98
CA GLY A 217 -40.29 -9.14 -14.96
C GLY A 217 -40.89 -7.92 -15.68
N PRO A 218 -41.87 -8.15 -16.57
CA PRO A 218 -41.86 -7.60 -17.92
C PRO A 218 -42.66 -6.29 -18.08
N ARG A 219 -42.29 -5.46 -19.06
CA ARG A 219 -43.23 -4.54 -19.71
C ARG A 219 -43.18 -4.70 -21.22
N VAL A 220 -44.35 -5.03 -21.74
CA VAL A 220 -44.68 -5.30 -23.14
C VAL A 220 -44.98 -3.99 -23.88
N SER A 221 -44.69 -4.02 -25.18
CA SER A 221 -45.26 -3.27 -26.31
C SER A 221 -45.00 -1.77 -26.48
N GLY A 222 -44.58 -1.44 -27.71
CA GLY A 222 -44.71 -0.14 -28.34
C GLY A 222 -43.91 -0.08 -29.64
N GLN A 223 -44.51 -0.50 -30.75
CA GLN A 223 -44.02 -0.19 -32.10
C GLN A 223 -43.97 1.34 -32.28
N GLU A 224 -42.92 1.88 -32.88
CA GLU A 224 -43.09 2.83 -33.98
C GLU A 224 -41.83 2.98 -34.83
N THR A 225 -42.11 3.12 -36.12
CA THR A 225 -41.22 3.18 -37.28
C THR A 225 -40.64 4.59 -37.45
N VAL A 226 -39.56 4.72 -38.24
CA VAL A 226 -39.31 5.74 -39.31
C VAL A 226 -37.85 6.23 -39.35
N GLN A 227 -37.27 6.15 -40.56
CA GLN A 227 -35.96 6.64 -41.00
C GLN A 227 -35.84 8.17 -40.97
N PRO A 228 -34.64 8.76 -41.19
CA PRO A 228 -34.41 9.37 -42.52
C PRO A 228 -32.94 9.18 -43.01
N SER A 229 -32.72 8.81 -44.28
CA SER A 229 -32.45 9.66 -45.48
C SER A 229 -30.97 10.02 -45.74
N VAL A 230 -30.44 9.34 -46.77
CA VAL A 230 -29.49 9.70 -47.85
C VAL A 230 -28.55 10.94 -47.75
N SER A 231 -27.31 10.68 -48.18
CA SER A 231 -26.46 11.48 -49.09
C SER A 231 -25.22 12.16 -48.49
N GLY A 232 -24.09 12.01 -49.18
CA GLY A 232 -22.86 12.74 -48.89
C GLY A 232 -21.60 12.03 -49.36
N ALA A 233 -21.34 12.08 -50.67
CA ALA A 233 -20.12 11.57 -51.31
C ALA A 233 -18.83 12.16 -50.71
N ARG A 234 -17.74 11.37 -50.70
CA ARG A 234 -16.51 11.63 -51.48
C ARG A 234 -15.41 10.61 -51.17
N SER A 235 -14.94 10.01 -52.25
CA SER A 235 -13.63 9.40 -52.43
C SER A 235 -12.49 10.34 -52.00
N CYS A 236 -11.41 9.78 -51.44
CA CYS A 236 -10.10 9.81 -52.09
C CYS A 236 -9.08 8.96 -51.31
N SER A 237 -8.47 8.07 -52.07
CA SER A 237 -7.28 7.28 -51.79
C SER A 237 -6.02 8.13 -51.56
N GLY A 238 -5.08 7.59 -50.79
CA GLY A 238 -3.70 7.46 -51.29
C GLY A 238 -2.57 8.12 -50.50
N SER A 239 -1.64 7.25 -50.08
CA SER A 239 -0.18 7.34 -50.27
C SER A 239 0.73 7.96 -49.20
N GLY A 240 1.87 7.27 -48.99
CA GLY A 240 3.09 7.71 -48.28
C GLY A 240 3.54 6.70 -47.21
N GLN A 241 4.23 5.58 -47.52
CA GLN A 241 5.70 5.44 -47.69
C GLN A 241 6.49 6.31 -46.68
N GLY A 242 7.12 5.74 -45.64
CA GLY A 242 8.43 5.06 -45.66
C GLY A 242 9.26 5.52 -44.44
N PRO A 243 10.52 5.07 -44.23
CA PRO A 243 10.84 3.92 -43.38
C PRO A 243 11.70 4.23 -42.12
N LEU A 244 11.84 3.19 -41.29
CA LEU A 244 12.82 2.99 -40.22
C LEU A 244 14.29 3.21 -40.67
N PRO A 245 15.19 3.46 -39.72
CA PRO A 245 16.56 2.96 -39.78
C PRO A 245 16.85 1.91 -38.70
N SER A 246 17.49 0.83 -39.15
CA SER A 246 18.27 -0.14 -38.39
C SER A 246 19.73 0.36 -38.22
N ASP A 247 20.58 -0.51 -37.64
CA ASP A 247 22.05 -0.45 -37.49
C ASP A 247 22.52 0.19 -36.17
N ARG A 248 23.44 -0.40 -35.37
CA ARG A 248 24.42 -1.46 -35.61
C ARG A 248 25.02 -1.92 -34.26
N ALA A 249 25.52 -3.17 -34.27
CA ALA A 249 26.72 -3.75 -33.64
C ALA A 249 27.42 -2.97 -32.49
N GLY A 250 27.91 -3.57 -31.40
CA GLY A 250 28.58 -4.87 -31.26
C GLY A 250 29.93 -4.67 -30.55
N ASN A 251 30.44 -5.73 -29.90
CA ASN A 251 31.68 -5.86 -29.10
C ASN A 251 31.61 -5.34 -27.64
N GLY A 252 32.08 -6.04 -26.61
CA GLY A 252 32.82 -7.31 -26.53
C GLY A 252 33.92 -7.23 -25.46
N LEU A 253 33.98 -8.25 -24.59
CA LEU A 253 35.16 -8.84 -23.89
C LEU A 253 35.80 -8.03 -22.72
N ALA A 254 35.79 -8.58 -21.50
CA ALA A 254 36.89 -9.33 -20.80
C ALA A 254 37.68 -8.36 -19.86
N GLU A 255 38.22 -8.63 -18.66
CA GLU A 255 38.86 -9.77 -17.96
C GLU A 255 38.73 -9.54 -16.42
N ILE A 256 38.57 -10.53 -15.54
CA ILE A 256 39.57 -11.34 -14.76
C ILE A 256 40.52 -10.56 -13.82
N GLY A 257 40.56 -10.97 -12.54
CA GLY A 257 41.75 -10.89 -11.65
C GLY A 257 41.52 -10.16 -10.30
N THR A 258 41.22 -10.83 -9.19
CA THR A 258 42.14 -11.41 -8.16
C THR A 258 42.87 -10.41 -7.24
N GLY A 259 42.80 -10.66 -5.93
CA GLY A 259 43.73 -10.19 -4.89
C GLY A 259 43.02 -9.40 -3.77
N ASP A 260 42.77 -9.89 -2.54
CA ASP A 260 43.59 -10.51 -1.48
C ASP A 260 43.78 -9.52 -0.28
N GLN A 261 43.78 -10.11 0.94
CA GLN A 261 44.12 -9.58 2.28
C GLN A 261 43.19 -8.56 2.95
N ALA A 262 42.55 -8.80 4.10
CA ALA A 262 42.99 -9.28 5.44
C ALA A 262 43.73 -8.24 6.29
N ALA A 263 43.04 -7.70 7.31
CA ALA A 263 43.49 -7.14 8.62
C ALA A 263 42.40 -6.18 9.11
N GLY A 264 41.97 -6.10 10.38
CA GLY A 264 42.38 -6.70 11.64
C GLY A 264 41.74 -5.90 12.79
N MET A 265 41.51 -6.58 13.91
CA MET A 265 41.50 -6.08 15.30
C MET A 265 40.34 -5.19 15.82
N THR A 266 39.47 -5.90 16.55
CA THR A 266 38.98 -5.64 17.91
C THR A 266 39.74 -4.64 18.81
N MET A 267 39.01 -3.74 19.46
CA MET A 267 39.31 -3.08 20.75
C MET A 267 37.97 -2.96 21.52
N ALA A 268 37.76 -3.74 22.59
CA ALA A 268 37.92 -3.34 24.00
C ALA A 268 36.95 -2.22 24.42
N GLN A 269 35.84 -2.54 25.10
CA GLN A 269 35.73 -2.51 26.57
C GLN A 269 36.26 -1.21 27.20
N LEU A 270 35.34 -0.36 27.69
CA LEU A 270 35.57 0.47 28.87
C LEU A 270 34.22 0.78 29.53
N SER A 271 34.04 0.14 30.67
CA SER A 271 33.11 0.47 31.75
C SER A 271 33.61 1.69 32.52
N ALA A 272 32.73 2.68 32.72
CA ALA A 272 32.62 3.52 33.91
C ALA A 272 31.22 4.15 33.92
#